data_AF-A0A8J8J9K4-F1
#
_entry.id   AF-A0A8J8J9K4-F1
#
_cell.length_a   1.000
_cell.length_b   1.000
_cell.length_c   1.000
_cell.angle_alpha   90.00
_cell.angle_beta   90.00
_cell.angle_gamma   90.00
#
_symmetry.space_group_name_H-M   'P 1'
#
loop_
_entity.id
_entity.type
_entity.pdbx_description
1 polymer ?
#
loop_
_entity_poly.entity_id
_entity_poly.type
_entity_poly.pdbx_seq_one_letter_code
_entity_poly.pdbx_strand_id
1 'polypeptide(L)'
;INAGFEYSIIAVNKEKLSKEWLGYTFRSIRDLEQFLKANPNVDSVGEFAEFHTVVLKCPLFEKSFELKPAEVEESERYWWLRFRLVKV
;
A
#
# COMPACT_ATOMS: atom_id res chain seq x y z
N ILE A 1 4.10 11.87 -0.71
CA ILE A 1 3.50 12.07 0.64
C ILE A 1 3.22 13.55 0.93
N ASN A 2 4.22 14.45 0.96
CA ASN A 2 4.00 15.88 1.29
C ASN A 2 3.03 16.65 0.36
N ALA A 3 2.76 16.13 -0.83
CA ALA A 3 1.78 16.68 -1.76
C ALA A 3 0.32 16.32 -1.43
N GLY A 4 -0.01 15.85 -0.21
CA GLY A 4 -1.38 15.52 0.20
C GLY A 4 -1.88 14.15 -0.28
N PHE A 5 -0.97 13.23 -0.57
CA PHE A 5 -1.31 11.86 -0.98
C PHE A 5 -1.33 10.91 0.22
N GLU A 6 -2.36 10.07 0.27
CA GLU A 6 -2.42 8.88 1.14
C GLU A 6 -2.69 7.66 0.26
N TYR A 7 -1.96 6.58 0.48
CA TYR A 7 -2.07 5.36 -0.34
C TYR A 7 -1.77 4.12 0.49
N SER A 8 -2.34 2.98 0.09
CA SER A 8 -2.17 1.72 0.81
C SER A 8 -1.63 0.63 -0.08
N ILE A 9 -0.84 -0.27 0.50
CA ILE A 9 -0.34 -1.47 -0.18
C ILE A 9 -1.50 -2.45 -0.39
N ILE A 10 -1.71 -2.91 -1.61
CA ILE A 10 -2.78 -3.85 -1.99
C ILE A 10 -2.25 -5.13 -2.63
N ALA A 11 -0.97 -5.19 -2.95
CA ALA A 11 -0.33 -6.42 -3.37
C ALA A 11 1.15 -6.36 -3.01
N VAL A 12 1.73 -7.51 -2.67
CA VAL A 12 3.15 -7.64 -2.36
C VAL A 12 3.72 -8.86 -3.07
N ASN A 13 4.90 -8.70 -3.66
CA ASN A 13 5.64 -9.82 -4.24
C ASN A 13 6.16 -10.71 -3.11
N LYS A 14 5.85 -12.01 -3.17
CA LYS A 14 6.13 -12.98 -2.09
C LYS A 14 7.60 -13.09 -1.73
N GLU A 15 8.50 -12.88 -2.69
CA GLU A 15 9.94 -13.00 -2.49
C GLU A 15 10.56 -11.72 -1.91
N LYS A 16 9.81 -10.61 -1.90
CA LYS A 16 10.33 -9.27 -1.66
C LYS A 16 9.77 -8.63 -0.40
N LEU A 17 8.50 -8.86 -0.11
CA LEU A 17 7.81 -8.18 0.99
C LEU A 17 6.74 -9.10 1.62
N SER A 18 6.71 -9.15 2.95
CA SER A 18 5.74 -9.96 3.70
C SER A 18 4.30 -9.48 3.46
N LYS A 19 3.35 -10.43 3.40
CA LYS A 19 1.90 -10.15 3.29
C LYS A 19 1.32 -9.34 4.45
N GLU A 20 2.02 -9.26 5.58
CA GLU A 20 1.66 -8.43 6.73
C GLU A 20 1.56 -6.94 6.38
N TRP A 21 2.22 -6.51 5.29
CA TRP A 21 2.16 -5.14 4.81
C TRP A 21 0.92 -4.83 3.97
N LEU A 22 0.11 -5.83 3.59
CA LEU A 22 -1.16 -5.59 2.91
C LEU A 22 -2.08 -4.73 3.78
N GLY A 23 -2.62 -3.66 3.19
CA GLY A 23 -3.46 -2.67 3.85
C GLY A 23 -2.69 -1.59 4.63
N TYR A 24 -1.37 -1.71 4.77
CA TYR A 24 -0.56 -0.64 5.36
C TYR A 24 -0.71 0.63 4.55
N THR A 25 -1.02 1.74 5.23
CA THR A 25 -1.37 3.00 4.58
C THR A 25 -0.36 4.08 4.95
N PHE A 26 0.28 4.63 3.92
CA PHE A 26 1.21 5.74 4.05
C PHE A 26 0.41 7.04 4.13
N ARG A 27 0.37 7.65 5.31
CA ARG A 27 -0.30 8.95 5.56
C ARG A 27 0.69 10.08 5.82
N SER A 28 1.90 9.71 6.24
CA SER A 28 2.94 10.64 6.67
C SER A 28 4.33 10.12 6.30
N ILE A 29 5.34 11.00 6.36
CA ILE A 29 6.74 10.60 6.18
C ILE A 29 7.14 9.53 7.20
N ARG A 30 6.63 9.64 8.44
CA ARG A 30 6.90 8.67 9.50
C ARG A 30 6.47 7.25 9.14
N ASP A 31 5.34 7.10 8.44
CA ASP A 31 4.88 5.79 7.97
C ASP A 31 5.86 5.20 6.95
N LEU A 32 6.34 6.04 6.02
CA LEU A 32 7.34 5.63 5.04
C LEU A 32 8.67 5.24 5.70
N GLU A 33 9.16 6.05 6.64
CA GLU A 33 10.39 5.75 7.39
C GLU A 33 10.28 4.44 8.18
N GLN A 34 9.13 4.20 8.83
CA GLN A 34 8.88 2.95 9.55
C GLN A 34 8.87 1.75 8.60
N PHE A 35 8.21 1.88 7.45
CA PHE A 35 8.19 0.84 6.42
C PHE A 35 9.59 0.52 5.90
N LEU A 36 10.38 1.54 5.53
CA LEU A 36 11.74 1.35 5.00
C LEU A 36 12.70 0.78 6.05
N LYS A 37 12.56 1.23 7.30
CA LYS A 37 13.36 0.68 8.41
C LYS A 37 13.08 -0.81 8.64
N ALA A 38 11.82 -1.23 8.50
CA ALA A 38 11.41 -2.61 8.67
C ALA A 38 11.74 -3.48 7.45
N ASN A 39 11.87 -2.89 6.27
CA ASN A 39 12.14 -3.57 5.00
C ASN A 39 13.35 -2.93 4.28
N PRO A 40 14.58 -3.07 4.81
CA PRO A 40 15.75 -2.34 4.30
C PRO A 40 16.17 -2.70 2.87
N ASN A 41 15.69 -3.84 2.35
CA ASN A 41 16.01 -4.33 1.01
C ASN A 41 14.90 -4.04 -0.03
N VAL A 42 13.81 -3.40 0.39
CA VAL A 42 12.68 -3.07 -0.49
C VAL A 42 12.91 -1.67 -1.06
N ASP A 43 12.68 -1.54 -2.36
CA ASP A 43 12.73 -0.25 -3.02
C ASP A 43 11.60 0.66 -2.53
N SER A 44 11.94 1.92 -2.25
CA SER A 44 11.02 2.86 -1.60
C SER A 44 9.80 3.26 -2.42
N VAL A 45 9.85 3.09 -3.75
CA VAL A 45 8.75 3.38 -4.66
C VAL A 45 8.14 2.11 -5.27
N GLY A 46 8.60 0.94 -4.85
CA GLY A 46 8.09 -0.35 -5.30
C GLY A 46 8.53 -0.71 -6.72
N GLU A 47 9.74 -0.30 -7.12
CA GLU A 47 10.34 -0.73 -8.40
C GLU A 47 10.34 -2.25 -8.54
N PHE A 48 10.45 -2.74 -9.78
CA PHE A 48 10.41 -4.18 -10.10
C PHE A 48 9.16 -4.92 -9.59
N ALA A 49 8.08 -4.17 -9.37
CA ALA A 49 6.81 -4.66 -8.84
C ALA A 49 6.97 -5.37 -7.49
N GLU A 50 7.78 -4.80 -6.59
CA GLU A 50 7.92 -5.33 -5.22
C GLU A 50 6.62 -5.20 -4.41
N PHE A 51 5.83 -4.15 -4.68
CA PHE A 51 4.47 -3.99 -4.18
C PHE A 51 3.63 -3.07 -5.08
N HIS A 52 2.31 -3.19 -4.96
CA HIS A 52 1.35 -2.32 -5.64
C HIS A 52 0.51 -1.56 -4.62
N THR A 53 0.15 -0.32 -4.96
CA THR A 53 -0.62 0.55 -4.07
C THR A 53 -1.91 1.03 -4.70
N VAL A 54 -2.86 1.42 -3.86
CA VAL A 54 -4.06 2.15 -4.25
C VAL A 54 -4.04 3.52 -3.58
N VAL A 55 -4.35 4.57 -4.33
CA VAL A 55 -4.42 5.94 -3.80
C VAL A 55 -5.78 6.15 -3.14
N LEU A 56 -5.76 6.50 -1.85
CA LEU A 56 -6.95 6.75 -1.04
C LEU A 56 -7.29 8.24 -0.96
N LYS A 57 -6.27 9.10 -1.01
CA LYS A 57 -6.43 10.55 -0.96
C LYS A 57 -5.41 11.20 -1.89
N CYS A 58 -5.87 12.22 -2.59
CA CYS A 58 -5.09 13.05 -3.50
C CYS A 58 -5.74 14.43 -3.52
N PRO A 59 -4.99 15.54 -3.68
CA PRO A 59 -5.56 16.88 -3.80
C PRO A 59 -6.57 17.04 -4.95
N LEU A 60 -6.53 16.15 -5.94
CA LEU A 60 -7.43 16.14 -7.09
C LEU A 60 -8.75 15.38 -6.83
N PHE A 61 -8.85 14.64 -5.72
CA PHE A 61 -10.08 13.94 -5.37
C PHE A 61 -11.03 14.88 -4.63
N GLU A 62 -12.30 14.94 -5.07
CA GLU A 62 -13.35 15.68 -4.35
C GLU A 62 -13.58 15.14 -2.92
N LYS A 63 -13.39 13.83 -2.75
CA LYS A 63 -13.51 13.10 -1.48
C LYS A 63 -12.43 12.05 -1.34
N SER A 64 -12.03 11.76 -0.11
CA SER A 64 -11.12 10.65 0.18
C SER A 64 -11.85 9.31 0.18
N PHE A 65 -11.08 8.23 0.16
CA PHE A 65 -11.58 6.87 0.28
C PHE A 65 -11.06 6.20 1.55
N GLU A 66 -11.93 5.41 2.18
CA GLU A 66 -11.54 4.43 3.18
C GLU A 66 -11.33 3.07 2.50
N LEU A 67 -10.19 2.44 2.77
CA LEU A 67 -9.91 1.06 2.38
C LEU A 67 -10.67 0.11 3.32
N LYS A 68 -11.53 -0.75 2.75
CA LYS A 68 -12.19 -1.85 3.47
C LYS A 68 -11.61 -3.19 3.01
N PRO A 69 -10.62 -3.74 3.75
CA PRO A 69 -10.11 -5.09 3.51
C PRO A 69 -11.23 -6.13 3.55
N ALA A 70 -11.17 -7.13 2.68
CA ALA A 70 -12.07 -8.28 2.67
C ALA A 70 -11.32 -9.58 2.94
N GLU A 71 -10.38 -9.95 2.06
CA GLU A 71 -9.60 -11.18 2.16
C GLU A 71 -8.22 -11.01 1.54
N VAL A 72 -7.27 -11.86 1.94
CA VAL A 72 -5.96 -11.97 1.29
C VAL A 72 -6.00 -13.14 0.34
N GLU A 73 -5.70 -12.89 -0.93
CA GLU A 73 -5.64 -13.88 -1.98
C GLU A 73 -4.20 -14.16 -2.38
N GLU A 74 -3.98 -15.35 -2.92
CA GLU A 74 -2.66 -15.81 -3.36
C GLU A 74 -2.67 -16.07 -4.86
N SER A 75 -1.66 -15.55 -5.55
CA SER A 75 -1.31 -15.92 -6.92
C SER A 75 0.08 -16.54 -6.93
N GLU A 76 0.63 -16.94 -8.08
CA GLU A 76 1.99 -17.48 -8.14
C GLU A 76 3.03 -16.54 -7.50
N ARG A 77 3.02 -15.26 -7.89
CA ARG A 77 4.05 -14.27 -7.51
C ARG A 77 3.68 -13.31 -6.40
N TYR A 78 2.39 -13.16 -6.10
CA TYR A 78 1.91 -12.10 -5.20
C TYR A 78 0.92 -12.62 -4.17
N TRP A 79 0.93 -11.96 -3.01
CA TRP A 79 -0.23 -11.84 -2.14
C TRP A 79 -1.02 -10.60 -2.54
N TRP A 80 -2.33 -10.74 -2.70
CA TRP A 80 -3.25 -9.66 -3.05
C TRP A 80 -4.19 -9.38 -1.89
N LEU A 81 -4.53 -8.12 -1.68
CA LEU A 81 -5.65 -7.74 -0.83
C LEU A 81 -6.89 -7.60 -1.72
N ARG A 82 -7.92 -8.39 -1.48
CA ARG A 82 -9.27 -8.07 -1.96
C ARG A 82 -9.83 -6.98 -1.06
N PHE A 83 -10.26 -5.86 -1.64
CA PHE A 83 -10.78 -4.72 -0.88
C PHE A 83 -11.94 -4.02 -1.60
N ARG A 84 -12.63 -3.16 -0.86
CA ARG A 84 -13.53 -2.14 -1.39
C ARG A 84 -13.03 -0.76 -0.99
N LEU A 85 -13.36 0.24 -1.80
CA LEU A 85 -13.16 1.65 -1.45
C LEU A 85 -14.52 2.28 -1.15
N VAL A 86 -14.62 2.97 -0.02
CA VAL A 86 -15.83 3.69 0.39
C VAL A 86 -15.50 5.17 0.46
N LYS A 87 -16.28 6.03 -0.20
CA LYS A 87 -16.07 7.49 -0.13
C LYS A 87 -16.33 7.99 1.30
N VAL A 88 -15.48 8.89 1.77
CA VAL A 88 -15.56 9.58 3.07
C VAL A 88 -15.75 11.07 2.83
#